data_AF-A0A7C0X6S6-F1
#
_entry.id   AF-A0A7C0X6S6-F1
#
_cell.length_a   1.000
_cell.length_b   1.000
_cell.length_c   1.000
_cell.angle_alpha   90.00
_cell.angle_beta   90.00
_cell.angle_gamma   90.00
#
_symmetry.space_group_name_H-M   'P 1'
#
loop_
_entity.id
_entity.type
_entity.pdbx_description
1 polymer ?
#
loop_
_entity_poly.entity_id
_entity_poly.type
_entity_poly.pdbx_seq_one_letter_code
_entity_poly.pdbx_strand_id
1 'polypeptide(L)'
;AWVILALIVLLIGVVQLTDFLPGACRGLDASAKAHGADAKLPPASSLTELINSNPHGSIVIICVNGRPSVQTWRALRRGMSRIGARRGLGLIRGASMVVIGVVDARPGSAVFKMGVQEVEVRLKRGQEIGETGVVAPREIVAKSIGDSEGIGRAVISVGGTWLSPNKVGVNVAVIDGTGRCIRRGSFG
;
A
#
# COMPACT_ATOMS: atom_id res chain seq x y z
N ALA A 1 -6.49 -34.77 43.00
CA ALA A 1 -7.04 -33.52 42.42
C ALA A 1 -5.96 -32.64 41.79
N TRP A 2 -4.83 -32.38 42.47
CA TRP A 2 -3.76 -31.49 41.96
C TRP A 2 -3.00 -31.97 40.71
N VAL A 3 -2.87 -33.29 40.53
CA VAL A 3 -2.17 -33.89 39.38
C VAL A 3 -2.91 -33.65 38.06
N ILE A 4 -4.25 -33.58 38.09
CA ILE A 4 -5.08 -33.36 36.90
C ILE A 4 -5.01 -31.89 36.47
N LEU A 5 -4.95 -30.96 37.44
CA LEU A 5 -4.84 -29.52 37.14
C LEU A 5 -3.49 -29.18 36.50
N ALA A 6 -2.40 -29.82 36.95
CA ALA A 6 -1.08 -29.66 36.35
C ALA A 6 -1.02 -30.19 34.91
N LEU A 7 -1.74 -31.28 34.60
CA LEU A 7 -1.82 -31.83 33.25
C LEU A 7 -2.58 -30.91 32.28
N ILE A 8 -3.64 -30.25 32.75
CA ILE A 8 -4.45 -29.33 31.94
C ILE A 8 -3.67 -28.04 31.64
N VAL A 9 -2.92 -27.48 32.61
CA VAL A 9 -2.08 -26.29 32.37
C VAL A 9 -0.91 -26.62 31.42
N LEU A 10 -0.34 -27.83 31.52
CA LEU A 10 0.69 -28.28 30.57
C LEU A 10 0.12 -28.44 29.16
N LEU A 11 -1.10 -28.99 29.01
CA LEU A 11 -1.77 -29.13 27.71
C LEU A 11 -2.15 -27.78 27.09
N ILE A 12 -2.64 -26.81 27.87
CA ILE A 12 -2.97 -25.47 27.37
C ILE A 12 -1.69 -24.68 27.03
N GLY A 13 -0.62 -24.83 27.83
CA GLY A 13 0.68 -24.24 27.57
C GLY A 13 1.38 -24.82 26.32
N VAL A 14 1.21 -26.12 26.06
CA VAL A 14 1.74 -26.78 24.85
C VAL A 14 0.95 -26.39 23.60
N VAL A 15 -0.38 -26.26 23.68
CA VAL A 15 -1.22 -25.82 22.54
C VAL A 15 -0.89 -24.39 22.12
N GLN A 16 -0.53 -23.50 23.04
CA GLN A 16 -0.08 -22.13 22.70
C GLN A 16 1.35 -22.09 22.10
N LEU A 17 2.18 -23.11 22.35
CA LEU A 17 3.57 -23.16 21.88
C LEU A 17 3.73 -23.89 20.54
N THR A 18 2.78 -24.73 20.12
CA THR A 18 2.86 -25.49 18.87
C THR A 18 2.22 -24.81 17.65
N ASP A 19 1.56 -23.65 17.81
CA ASP A 19 1.15 -22.82 16.67
C ASP A 19 2.30 -21.94 16.11
N PHE A 20 3.49 -22.04 16.72
CA PHE A 20 4.73 -21.45 16.23
C PHE A 20 5.60 -22.51 15.55
N LEU A 21 5.14 -23.05 14.42
CA LEU A 21 6.01 -23.70 13.44
C LEU A 21 5.93 -22.98 12.08
N PRO A 22 7.07 -22.67 11.44
CA PRO A 22 7.18 -21.83 10.25
C PRO A 22 6.71 -22.60 9.02
N GLY A 23 5.40 -22.66 8.80
CA GLY A 23 4.78 -23.43 7.70
C GLY A 23 4.11 -22.60 6.61
N ALA A 24 3.81 -21.31 6.84
CA ALA A 24 2.96 -20.54 5.94
C ALA A 24 3.69 -19.60 4.96
N CYS A 25 5.04 -19.63 4.90
CA CYS A 25 5.80 -18.88 3.88
C CYS A 25 5.94 -19.64 2.54
N ARG A 26 5.44 -20.87 2.41
CA ARG A 26 5.57 -21.68 1.19
C ARG A 26 4.67 -21.28 0.01
N GLY A 27 3.94 -20.17 0.12
CA GLY A 27 3.11 -19.63 -0.98
C GLY A 27 3.69 -18.40 -1.68
N LEU A 28 4.66 -17.69 -1.09
CA LEU A 28 5.16 -16.42 -1.64
C LEU A 28 6.26 -16.60 -2.70
N ASP A 29 7.00 -17.71 -2.64
CA ASP A 29 8.12 -17.96 -3.57
C ASP A 29 7.68 -18.50 -4.94
N ALA A 30 6.48 -19.09 -5.04
CA ALA A 30 5.99 -19.68 -6.29
C ALA A 30 5.39 -18.66 -7.25
N SER A 31 4.86 -17.52 -6.76
CA SER A 31 4.31 -16.47 -7.64
C SER A 31 5.35 -15.45 -8.10
N ALA A 32 6.49 -15.34 -7.39
CA ALA A 32 7.57 -14.42 -7.77
C ALA A 32 8.34 -14.88 -9.03
N LYS A 33 8.18 -16.14 -9.45
CA LYS A 33 8.92 -16.73 -10.57
C LYS A 33 8.20 -16.66 -11.92
N ALA A 34 6.98 -16.13 -11.98
CA ALA A 34 6.14 -16.17 -13.18
C ALA A 34 6.10 -14.88 -14.01
N HIS A 35 6.68 -13.75 -13.56
CA HIS A 35 6.73 -12.52 -14.35
C HIS A 35 8.17 -12.04 -14.49
N GLY A 36 8.66 -12.07 -15.73
CA GLY A 36 10.04 -11.76 -16.11
C GLY A 36 10.59 -10.50 -15.43
N ALA A 37 11.79 -10.66 -14.87
CA ALA A 37 12.49 -9.75 -13.97
C ALA A 37 12.89 -8.37 -14.54
N ASP A 38 12.32 -7.90 -15.64
CA ASP A 38 12.76 -6.63 -16.26
C ASP A 38 11.70 -5.80 -17.01
N ALA A 39 10.47 -6.28 -17.12
CA ALA A 39 9.47 -5.57 -17.91
C ALA A 39 8.81 -4.44 -17.10
N LYS A 40 9.21 -3.20 -17.36
CA LYS A 40 8.38 -2.02 -17.04
C LYS A 40 7.00 -2.27 -17.65
N LEU A 41 5.96 -2.32 -16.81
CA LEU A 41 4.60 -2.58 -17.28
C LEU A 41 4.16 -1.43 -18.21
N PRO A 42 3.29 -1.71 -19.21
CA PRO A 42 2.78 -0.67 -20.08
C PRO A 42 2.07 0.42 -19.24
N PRO A 43 2.08 1.68 -19.71
CA PRO A 43 1.35 2.75 -19.04
C PRO A 43 -0.13 2.37 -18.96
N ALA A 44 -0.75 2.55 -17.80
CA ALA A 44 -2.17 2.28 -17.64
C ALA A 44 -3.00 3.41 -18.25
N SER A 45 -4.05 3.04 -18.98
CA SER A 45 -4.99 4.00 -19.59
C SER A 45 -5.94 4.64 -18.57
N SER A 46 -6.12 3.99 -17.40
CA SER A 46 -6.98 4.47 -16.33
C SER A 46 -6.45 4.11 -14.94
N LEU A 47 -6.93 4.83 -13.91
CA LEU A 47 -6.59 4.54 -12.51
C LEU A 47 -7.07 3.14 -12.08
N THR A 48 -8.22 2.70 -12.61
CA THR A 48 -8.78 1.38 -12.29
C THR A 48 -7.89 0.28 -12.85
N GLU A 49 -7.49 0.41 -14.11
CA GLU A 49 -6.54 -0.51 -14.74
C GLU A 49 -5.22 -0.52 -13.99
N LEU A 50 -4.69 0.66 -13.64
CA LEU A 50 -3.43 0.77 -12.91
C LEU A 50 -3.48 0.01 -11.60
N ILE A 51 -4.55 0.13 -10.82
CA ILE A 51 -4.65 -0.55 -9.51
C ILE A 51 -4.88 -2.05 -9.68
N ASN A 52 -5.70 -2.46 -10.65
CA ASN A 52 -6.16 -3.85 -10.77
C ASN A 52 -5.20 -4.79 -11.50
N SER A 53 -4.33 -4.26 -12.37
CA SER A 53 -3.46 -5.09 -13.24
C SER A 53 -2.03 -5.26 -12.72
N ASN A 54 -1.77 -4.93 -11.45
CA ASN A 54 -0.44 -5.13 -10.86
C ASN A 54 -0.31 -6.53 -10.26
N PRO A 55 0.92 -7.09 -10.23
CA PRO A 55 1.19 -8.37 -9.58
C PRO A 55 0.86 -8.36 -8.09
N HIS A 56 0.44 -9.51 -7.56
CA HIS A 56 0.28 -9.75 -6.13
C HIS A 56 1.54 -9.34 -5.35
N GLY A 57 1.36 -8.71 -4.18
CA GLY A 57 2.49 -8.30 -3.33
C GLY A 57 3.22 -7.04 -3.81
N SER A 58 2.83 -6.44 -4.93
CA SER A 58 3.36 -5.13 -5.34
C SER A 58 2.94 -4.06 -4.33
N ILE A 59 3.82 -3.09 -4.07
CA ILE A 59 3.53 -1.96 -3.18
C ILE A 59 3.00 -0.81 -4.03
N VAL A 60 1.82 -0.30 -3.67
CA VAL A 60 1.14 0.80 -4.36
C VAL A 60 1.15 2.03 -3.46
N ILE A 61 1.71 3.12 -3.97
CA ILE A 61 1.81 4.41 -3.29
C ILE A 61 0.93 5.41 -4.04
N ILE A 62 -0.02 6.00 -3.33
CA ILE A 62 -1.00 6.95 -3.88
C ILE A 62 -0.87 8.27 -3.13
N CYS A 63 -0.76 9.37 -3.88
CA CYS A 63 -0.83 10.72 -3.36
C CYS A 63 -1.86 11.53 -4.16
N VAL A 64 -2.68 12.33 -3.48
CA VAL A 64 -3.58 13.28 -4.13
C VAL A 64 -2.89 14.64 -4.31
N ASN A 65 -3.14 15.28 -5.43
CA ASN A 65 -2.72 16.64 -5.73
C ASN A 65 -3.95 17.46 -6.15
N GLY A 66 -4.35 18.44 -5.34
CA GLY A 66 -5.50 19.29 -5.64
C GLY A 66 -6.84 18.53 -5.65
N ARG A 67 -7.75 18.89 -6.56
CA ARG A 67 -9.10 18.30 -6.66
C ARG A 67 -9.23 17.36 -7.86
N PRO A 68 -9.12 16.03 -7.67
CA PRO A 68 -9.44 15.10 -8.73
C PRO A 68 -10.92 15.20 -9.15
N SER A 69 -11.17 14.83 -10.40
CA SER A 69 -12.50 14.68 -10.99
C SER A 69 -13.32 13.68 -10.18
N VAL A 70 -14.65 13.84 -10.23
CA VAL A 70 -15.57 12.94 -9.53
C VAL A 70 -15.39 11.49 -9.98
N GLN A 71 -15.11 11.28 -11.27
CA GLN A 71 -14.89 9.96 -11.85
C GLN A 71 -13.60 9.33 -11.30
N THR A 72 -12.49 10.07 -11.29
CA THR A 72 -11.22 9.62 -10.74
C THR A 72 -11.33 9.33 -9.24
N TRP A 73 -12.03 10.17 -8.48
CA TRP A 73 -12.27 9.95 -7.05
C TRP A 73 -13.07 8.67 -6.78
N ARG A 74 -14.10 8.39 -7.59
CA ARG A 74 -14.89 7.15 -7.50
C ARG A 74 -14.06 5.93 -7.88
N ALA A 75 -13.25 6.02 -8.93
CA ALA A 75 -12.35 4.95 -9.35
C ALA A 75 -11.34 4.62 -8.24
N LEU A 76 -10.71 5.64 -7.66
CA LEU A 76 -9.82 5.50 -6.52
C LEU A 76 -10.51 4.78 -5.35
N ARG A 77 -11.69 5.27 -4.94
CA ARG A 77 -12.45 4.69 -3.82
C ARG A 77 -12.72 3.19 -4.00
N ARG A 78 -13.02 2.77 -5.23
CA ARG A 78 -13.22 1.35 -5.56
C ARG A 78 -11.92 0.54 -5.53
N GLY A 79 -10.83 1.11 -6.03
CA GLY A 79 -9.52 0.45 -6.08
C GLY A 79 -8.81 0.34 -4.72
N MET A 80 -9.11 1.23 -3.77
CA MET A 80 -8.41 1.27 -2.47
C MET A 80 -8.45 -0.05 -1.69
N SER A 81 -9.57 -0.79 -1.71
CA SER A 81 -9.63 -2.07 -0.99
C SER A 81 -8.73 -3.15 -1.59
N ARG A 82 -8.36 -3.02 -2.87
CA ARG A 82 -7.44 -3.95 -3.54
C ARG A 82 -6.04 -3.87 -2.96
N ILE A 83 -5.66 -2.72 -2.40
CA ILE A 83 -4.33 -2.49 -1.83
C ILE A 83 -4.33 -2.52 -0.30
N GLY A 84 -5.36 -3.09 0.31
CA GLY A 84 -5.48 -3.20 1.76
C GLY A 84 -6.00 -1.94 2.47
N ALA A 85 -6.43 -0.88 1.78
CA ALA A 85 -7.04 0.26 2.46
C ALA A 85 -8.48 -0.04 2.91
N ARG A 86 -8.91 0.57 4.03
CA ARG A 86 -10.22 0.30 4.64
C ARG A 86 -11.37 0.74 3.72
N ARG A 87 -12.37 -0.13 3.55
CA ARG A 87 -13.63 0.24 2.89
C ARG A 87 -14.40 1.25 3.74
N GLY A 88 -15.08 2.20 3.09
CA GLY A 88 -15.90 3.19 3.79
C GLY A 88 -15.12 4.32 4.48
N LEU A 89 -13.81 4.46 4.20
CA LEU A 89 -13.08 5.68 4.54
C LEU A 89 -13.84 6.89 3.97
N GLY A 90 -14.16 7.85 4.85
CA GLY A 90 -14.82 9.11 4.53
C GLY A 90 -13.93 9.99 3.66
N LEU A 91 -13.78 9.61 2.39
CA LEU A 91 -12.92 10.29 1.44
C LEU A 91 -13.54 11.65 1.07
N ILE A 92 -12.94 12.72 1.60
CA ILE A 92 -13.32 14.12 1.34
C ILE A 92 -12.58 14.59 0.08
N ARG A 93 -13.32 14.99 -0.95
CA ARG A 93 -12.73 15.49 -2.20
C ARG A 93 -11.97 16.80 -1.92
N GLY A 94 -10.72 16.88 -2.36
CA GLY A 94 -9.85 18.04 -2.15
C GLY A 94 -9.00 17.98 -0.88
N ALA A 95 -9.20 16.97 -0.03
CA ALA A 95 -8.30 16.68 1.08
C ALA A 95 -6.94 16.17 0.57
N SER A 96 -5.89 16.49 1.32
CA SER A 96 -4.60 15.80 1.18
C SER A 96 -4.78 14.36 1.61
N MET A 97 -4.25 13.43 0.83
CA MET A 97 -4.38 12.00 1.09
C MET A 97 -3.16 11.25 0.58
N VAL A 98 -2.62 10.41 1.46
CA VAL A 98 -1.55 9.46 1.16
C VAL A 98 -2.04 8.06 1.52
N VAL A 99 -1.84 7.11 0.60
CA VAL A 99 -2.08 5.69 0.84
C VAL A 99 -0.84 4.92 0.41
N ILE A 100 -0.33 4.07 1.28
CA ILE A 100 0.71 3.08 0.96
C ILE A 100 0.14 1.72 1.30
N GLY A 101 -0.12 0.93 0.27
CA GLY A 101 -0.76 -0.36 0.39
C GLY A 101 -0.06 -1.43 -0.42
N VAL A 102 -0.52 -2.66 -0.28
CA VAL A 102 0.03 -3.83 -0.99
C VAL A 102 -1.11 -4.52 -1.72
N VAL A 103 -0.91 -4.83 -3.00
CA VAL A 103 -1.92 -5.51 -3.81
C VAL A 103 -2.28 -6.85 -3.15
N ASP A 104 -3.57 -7.05 -2.90
CA ASP A 104 -4.21 -8.23 -2.28
C ASP A 104 -4.09 -8.27 -0.75
N ALA A 105 -3.54 -7.24 -0.11
CA ALA A 105 -3.51 -7.17 1.34
C ALA A 105 -4.92 -7.05 1.94
N ARG A 106 -5.06 -7.55 3.17
CA ARG A 106 -6.32 -7.52 3.92
C ARG A 106 -6.87 -6.08 4.01
N PRO A 107 -8.15 -5.82 3.69
CA PRO A 107 -8.71 -4.49 3.83
C PRO A 107 -8.57 -3.94 5.26
N GLY A 108 -8.09 -2.71 5.38
CA GLY A 108 -7.77 -2.05 6.65
C GLY A 108 -6.30 -2.15 7.09
N SER A 109 -5.46 -2.93 6.39
CA SER A 109 -4.04 -3.11 6.72
C SER A 109 -3.11 -2.05 6.12
N ALA A 110 -3.51 -1.34 5.07
CA ALA A 110 -2.65 -0.35 4.42
C ALA A 110 -2.39 0.88 5.32
N VAL A 111 -1.26 1.55 5.09
CA VAL A 111 -1.03 2.87 5.67
C VAL A 111 -1.93 3.87 4.96
N PHE A 112 -2.77 4.57 5.72
CA PHE A 112 -3.67 5.59 5.21
C PHE A 112 -3.57 6.84 6.08
N LYS A 113 -3.34 7.99 5.46
CA LYS A 113 -3.35 9.28 6.13
C LYS A 113 -4.08 10.31 5.25
N MET A 114 -4.94 11.10 5.87
CA MET A 114 -5.76 12.12 5.21
C MET A 114 -5.89 13.33 6.11
N GLY A 115 -5.94 14.52 5.52
CA GLY A 115 -6.05 15.77 6.25
C GLY A 115 -6.52 16.92 5.35
N VAL A 116 -6.95 18.00 5.99
CA VAL A 116 -7.32 19.26 5.30
C VAL A 116 -6.09 20.11 4.92
N GLN A 117 -4.96 19.83 5.56
CA GLN A 117 -3.63 20.37 5.30
C GLN A 117 -2.74 19.30 4.67
N GLU A 118 -1.50 19.66 4.36
CA GLU A 118 -0.49 18.73 3.88
C GLU A 118 -0.41 17.44 4.72
N VAL A 119 -0.28 16.31 4.03
CA VAL A 119 -0.07 15.00 4.63
C VAL A 119 1.21 14.39 4.11
N GLU A 120 2.09 14.02 5.02
CA GLU A 120 3.28 13.22 4.74
C GLU A 120 3.22 11.87 5.48
N VAL A 121 3.65 10.82 4.77
CA VAL A 121 3.99 9.51 5.30
C VAL A 121 5.42 9.20 4.87
N ARG A 122 6.25 8.84 5.86
CA ARG A 122 7.63 8.39 5.65
C ARG A 122 7.82 7.01 6.28
N LEU A 123 8.22 6.04 5.47
CA LEU A 123 8.56 4.69 5.91
C LEU A 123 10.05 4.47 5.70
N LYS A 124 10.76 4.06 6.74
CA LYS A 124 12.18 3.67 6.64
C LYS A 124 12.29 2.30 5.97
N ARG A 125 13.44 2.01 5.36
CA ARG A 125 13.74 0.66 4.87
C ARG A 125 13.58 -0.36 6.01
N GLY A 126 12.88 -1.46 5.74
CA GLY A 126 12.59 -2.53 6.70
C GLY A 126 11.41 -2.25 7.63
N GLN A 127 10.81 -1.05 7.58
CA GLN A 127 9.60 -0.75 8.35
C GLN A 127 8.37 -1.40 7.71
N GLU A 128 7.49 -1.97 8.52
CA GLU A 128 6.21 -2.53 8.03
C GLU A 128 5.32 -1.47 7.37
N ILE A 129 4.67 -1.87 6.29
CA ILE A 129 3.65 -1.09 5.59
C ILE A 129 2.31 -1.39 6.27
N GLY A 130 1.97 -0.63 7.30
CA GLY A 130 0.78 -0.87 8.10
C GLY A 130 0.78 -2.29 8.66
N GLU A 131 -0.36 -2.98 8.60
CA GLU A 131 -0.52 -4.39 9.02
C GLU A 131 -0.53 -5.34 7.81
N THR A 132 0.08 -4.95 6.68
CA THR A 132 0.02 -5.74 5.43
C THR A 132 0.88 -7.00 5.46
N GLY A 133 1.81 -7.11 6.42
CA GLY A 133 2.83 -8.16 6.47
C GLY A 133 4.00 -7.94 5.51
N VAL A 134 4.03 -6.82 4.78
CA VAL A 134 5.14 -6.44 3.88
C VAL A 134 5.90 -5.27 4.48
N VAL A 135 7.23 -5.31 4.34
CA VAL A 135 8.12 -4.22 4.75
C VAL A 135 8.49 -3.33 3.58
N ALA A 136 8.76 -2.05 3.86
CA ALA A 136 9.27 -1.11 2.88
C ALA A 136 10.68 -1.53 2.41
N PRO A 137 10.87 -1.87 1.12
CA PRO A 137 12.14 -2.41 0.62
C PRO A 137 13.25 -1.35 0.57
N ARG A 138 12.85 -0.08 0.49
CA ARG A 138 13.69 1.12 0.56
C ARG A 138 12.94 2.16 1.38
N GLU A 139 13.59 3.28 1.68
CA GLU A 139 12.86 4.44 2.22
C GLU A 139 11.76 4.87 1.25
N ILE A 140 10.55 5.09 1.76
CA ILE A 140 9.41 5.61 0.99
C ILE A 140 8.99 6.93 1.62
N VAL A 141 8.95 7.99 0.82
CA VAL A 141 8.42 9.30 1.21
C VAL A 141 7.25 9.61 0.29
N ALA A 142 6.07 9.76 0.87
CA ALA A 142 4.85 10.07 0.16
C ALA A 142 4.20 11.30 0.81
N LYS A 143 4.05 12.36 0.02
CA LYS A 143 3.52 13.65 0.46
C LYS A 143 2.40 14.07 -0.48
N SER A 144 1.31 14.53 0.10
CA SER A 144 0.13 15.03 -0.59
C SER A 144 -0.18 16.42 -0.06
N ILE A 145 -0.28 17.37 -0.98
CA ILE A 145 -0.76 18.72 -0.70
C ILE A 145 -2.11 18.85 -1.41
N GLY A 146 -3.16 19.02 -0.61
CA GLY A 146 -4.53 19.19 -1.06
C GLY A 146 -4.73 20.53 -1.77
N ASP A 147 -5.98 20.94 -1.88
CA ASP A 147 -6.35 22.13 -2.65
C ASP A 147 -6.13 23.46 -1.91
N SER A 148 -5.83 23.38 -0.61
CA SER A 148 -5.84 24.53 0.32
C SER A 148 -4.63 25.46 0.20
N GLU A 149 -3.49 25.00 -0.35
CA GLU A 149 -2.21 25.72 -0.23
C GLU A 149 -1.67 26.33 -1.54
N GLY A 150 -2.42 26.28 -2.64
CA GLY A 150 -1.99 26.86 -3.91
C GLY A 150 -0.85 26.08 -4.55
N ILE A 151 -1.10 25.53 -5.75
CA ILE A 151 -0.17 24.64 -6.47
C ILE A 151 0.18 23.41 -5.64
N GLY A 152 -0.79 22.51 -5.49
CA GLY A 152 -0.54 21.22 -4.84
C GLY A 152 0.64 20.49 -5.51
N ARG A 153 1.49 19.89 -4.68
CA ARG A 153 2.53 18.96 -5.11
C ARG A 153 2.26 17.61 -4.44
N ALA A 154 2.13 16.58 -5.27
CA ALA A 154 2.21 15.21 -4.80
C ALA A 154 3.66 14.74 -4.98
N VAL A 155 4.30 14.33 -3.90
CA VAL A 155 5.64 13.73 -3.93
C VAL A 155 5.51 12.25 -3.62
N ILE A 156 6.16 11.44 -4.42
CA ILE A 156 6.39 10.02 -4.16
C ILE A 156 7.87 9.80 -4.46
N SER A 157 8.64 9.44 -3.44
CA SER A 157 10.06 9.14 -3.54
C SER A 157 10.33 7.77 -2.92
N VAL A 158 11.16 6.96 -3.60
CA VAL A 158 11.55 5.63 -3.13
C VAL A 158 13.06 5.48 -3.25
N GLY A 159 13.74 5.25 -2.12
CA GLY A 159 15.20 5.22 -2.02
C GLY A 159 15.86 6.48 -2.58
N GLY A 160 15.27 7.65 -2.32
CA GLY A 160 15.72 8.93 -2.85
C GLY A 160 15.32 9.21 -4.32
N THR A 161 14.77 8.24 -5.05
CA THR A 161 14.35 8.43 -6.45
C THR A 161 12.93 9.00 -6.52
N TRP A 162 12.78 10.14 -7.16
CA TRP A 162 11.46 10.76 -7.38
C TRP A 162 10.64 9.97 -8.42
N LEU A 163 9.51 9.42 -7.99
CA LEU A 163 8.60 8.64 -8.83
C LEU A 163 7.31 9.37 -9.21
N SER A 164 6.88 10.38 -8.43
CA SER A 164 5.62 11.10 -8.70
C SER A 164 5.65 11.84 -10.05
N PRO A 165 4.62 11.67 -10.91
CA PRO A 165 4.44 12.47 -12.12
C PRO A 165 4.12 13.95 -11.87
N ASN A 166 3.80 14.32 -10.63
CA ASN A 166 3.48 15.68 -10.17
C ASN A 166 2.45 16.41 -11.05
N LYS A 167 1.36 15.73 -11.42
CA LYS A 167 0.19 16.36 -12.07
C LYS A 167 -0.96 16.51 -11.09
N VAL A 168 -1.89 17.42 -11.40
CA VAL A 168 -3.15 17.55 -10.65
C VAL A 168 -3.95 16.25 -10.76
N GLY A 169 -4.55 15.83 -9.66
CA GLY A 169 -5.35 14.61 -9.54
C GLY A 169 -4.72 13.55 -8.64
N VAL A 170 -4.91 12.28 -8.98
CA VAL A 170 -4.39 11.11 -8.24
C VAL A 170 -3.09 10.65 -8.87
N ASN A 171 -1.98 10.79 -8.15
CA ASN A 171 -0.67 10.32 -8.56
C ASN A 171 -0.40 8.95 -7.92
N VAL A 172 0.07 8.00 -8.72
CA VAL A 172 0.32 6.63 -8.28
C VAL A 172 1.70 6.16 -8.74
N ALA A 173 2.43 5.51 -7.84
CA ALA A 173 3.59 4.70 -8.17
C ALA A 173 3.39 3.27 -7.65
N VAL A 174 3.86 2.30 -8.42
CA VAL A 174 3.85 0.89 -8.08
C VAL A 174 5.28 0.41 -8.10
N ILE A 175 5.72 -0.18 -7.00
CA ILE A 175 7.05 -0.75 -6.86
C ILE A 175 6.95 -2.25 -6.54
N ASP A 176 7.95 -3.01 -6.97
CA ASP A 176 8.09 -4.41 -6.60
C ASP A 176 8.73 -4.58 -5.19
N GLY A 177 8.91 -5.83 -4.75
CA GLY A 177 9.53 -6.17 -3.46
C GLY A 177 11.00 -5.76 -3.31
N THR A 178 11.66 -5.26 -4.37
CA THR A 178 13.03 -4.71 -4.33
C THR A 178 13.04 -3.18 -4.23
N GLY A 179 11.87 -2.56 -4.37
CA GLY A 179 11.69 -1.11 -4.43
C GLY A 179 11.91 -0.52 -5.83
N ARG A 180 11.99 -1.34 -6.88
CA ARG A 180 12.05 -0.86 -8.27
C ARG A 180 10.67 -0.43 -8.72
N CYS A 181 10.58 0.74 -9.34
CA CYS A 181 9.34 1.22 -9.95
C CYS A 181 9.00 0.39 -11.19
N ILE A 182 7.87 -0.31 -11.15
CA ILE A 182 7.36 -1.13 -12.26
C ILE A 182 6.27 -0.41 -13.05
N ARG A 183 5.56 0.53 -12.42
CA ARG A 183 4.52 1.35 -13.06
C ARG A 183 4.31 2.66 -12.31
N ARG A 184 3.91 3.71 -13.02
CA ARG A 184 3.45 4.98 -12.43
C ARG A 184 2.45 5.67 -13.35
N GLY A 185 1.60 6.52 -12.78
CA GLY A 185 0.58 7.25 -13.53
C GLY A 185 0.02 8.42 -12.74
N SER A 186 -0.67 9.31 -13.45
CA SER A 186 -1.42 10.39 -12.82
C SER A 186 -2.76 10.58 -13.54
N PHE A 187 -3.83 10.76 -12.77
CA PHE A 187 -5.20 10.72 -13.26
C PHE A 187 -5.98 11.92 -12.72
N GLY A 188 -6.53 12.72 -13.62
CA GLY A 188 -7.24 13.97 -13.34
C GLY A 188 -8.64 13.79 -12.81
#